data_AF-A0A8T5SW99-F1
#
_entry.id   AF-A0A8T5SW99-F1
#
_cell.length_a   1.000
_cell.length_b   1.000
_cell.length_c   1.000
_cell.angle_alpha   90.00
_cell.angle_beta   90.00
_cell.angle_gamma   90.00
#
_symmetry.space_group_name_H-M   'P 1'
#
loop_
_entity.id
_entity.type
_entity.pdbx_description
1 polymer ?
#
loop_
_entity_poly.entity_id
_entity_poly.type
_entity_poly.pdbx_seq_one_letter_code
_entity_poly.pdbx_strand_id
1 'polypeptide(L)'
;MLYVSKKHYDFSDSCWCYIGFGGALSIIVTHDMSPIFGIGFTKLIAGIVFSIGLMLVVLGGAELFTGNNLLIIPCMDRKITPFHLVKNLSVVYIGNFVGSILLVALCVGTGLWKTNNYLVGASSIITANNKVNQTFLEAFCRGILCNWLICLAI
;
A
#
# COMPACT_ATOMS: atom_id res chain seq x y z
N MET A 1 20.62 13.18 5.04
CA MET A 1 19.85 14.22 5.76
C MET A 1 18.44 13.66 5.88
N LEU A 2 18.17 12.73 6.80
CA LEU A 2 17.92 13.00 8.21
C LEU A 2 18.46 11.86 9.09
N TYR A 3 19.55 12.16 9.80
CA TYR A 3 19.90 11.41 11.01
C TYR A 3 18.88 11.78 12.08
N VAL A 4 18.23 10.75 12.64
CA VAL A 4 17.92 10.63 14.08
C VAL A 4 17.73 11.98 14.78
N SER A 5 16.54 12.57 14.65
CA SER A 5 16.11 13.70 15.49
C SER A 5 14.76 13.38 16.10
N LYS A 6 14.83 12.86 17.33
CA LYS A 6 13.86 12.96 18.42
C LYS A 6 12.37 13.04 18.04
N LYS A 7 11.69 11.90 18.16
CA LYS A 7 10.39 11.84 18.83
C LYS A 7 10.29 10.53 19.62
N HIS A 8 10.46 10.65 20.93
CA HIS A 8 10.04 9.63 21.87
C HIS A 8 8.53 9.41 21.69
N TYR A 9 8.09 8.21 21.32
CA TYR A 9 6.73 7.69 21.51
C TYR A 9 5.53 8.62 21.21
N ASP A 10 5.66 9.57 20.28
CA ASP A 10 4.52 10.34 19.79
C ASP A 10 3.98 9.64 18.55
N PHE A 11 2.93 8.86 18.79
CA PHE A 11 1.99 8.25 17.84
C PHE A 11 1.28 9.33 16.98
N SER A 12 2.03 10.23 16.37
CA SER A 12 1.50 11.42 15.69
C SER A 12 1.02 11.03 14.29
N ASP A 13 -0.23 10.53 14.27
CA ASP A 13 -1.24 10.80 13.24
C ASP A 13 -1.19 9.98 11.93
N SER A 14 -0.62 8.77 11.92
CA SER A 14 -0.56 7.94 10.72
C SER A 14 -1.90 7.27 10.38
N CYS A 15 -2.70 7.79 9.44
CA CYS A 15 -3.78 6.98 8.85
C CYS A 15 -3.16 5.89 7.99
N TRP A 16 -2.98 4.71 8.59
CA TRP A 16 -2.56 3.46 7.94
C TRP A 16 -3.47 3.00 6.78
N CYS A 17 -4.52 3.78 6.50
CA CYS A 17 -5.49 3.64 5.44
C CYS A 17 -5.06 4.24 4.08
N TYR A 18 -4.05 5.11 4.03
CA TYR A 18 -3.77 5.95 2.84
C TYR A 18 -3.45 5.15 1.56
N ILE A 19 -2.67 4.07 1.66
CA ILE A 19 -2.43 3.17 0.52
C ILE A 19 -3.72 2.51 0.04
N GLY A 20 -4.62 2.17 0.97
CA GLY A 20 -5.93 1.61 0.64
C GLY A 20 -6.79 2.58 -0.17
N PHE A 21 -6.73 3.90 0.09
CA PHE A 21 -7.42 4.90 -0.73
C PHE A 21 -6.89 4.94 -2.17
N GLY A 22 -5.56 4.85 -2.35
CA GLY A 22 -4.95 4.73 -3.69
C GLY A 22 -5.42 3.48 -4.43
N GLY A 23 -5.52 2.34 -3.70
CA GLY A 23 -6.09 1.10 -4.22
C GLY A 23 -7.56 1.25 -4.66
N ALA A 24 -8.40 1.79 -3.79
CA ALA A 24 -9.83 2.01 -4.08
C ALA A 24 -10.02 2.93 -5.29
N LEU A 25 -9.28 4.03 -5.36
CA LEU A 25 -9.33 4.97 -6.46
C LEU A 25 -8.89 4.32 -7.78
N SER A 26 -7.81 3.52 -7.76
CA SER A 26 -7.35 2.81 -8.96
C SER A 26 -8.42 1.85 -9.51
N ILE A 27 -9.17 1.16 -8.65
CA ILE A 27 -10.25 0.25 -9.06
C ILE A 27 -11.42 1.05 -9.64
N ILE A 28 -11.85 2.12 -8.96
CA ILE A 28 -12.95 2.97 -9.44
C ILE A 28 -12.63 3.54 -10.83
N VAL A 29 -11.40 3.99 -11.08
CA VAL A 29 -11.03 4.57 -12.38
C VAL A 29 -10.94 3.51 -13.48
N THR A 30 -10.54 2.28 -13.16
CA THR A 30 -10.15 1.28 -14.17
C THR A 30 -11.13 0.13 -14.36
N HIS A 31 -12.22 0.09 -13.59
CA HIS A 31 -13.18 -1.02 -13.58
C HIS A 31 -13.78 -1.36 -14.95
N ASP A 32 -13.95 -0.37 -15.84
CA ASP A 32 -14.58 -0.48 -17.16
C ASP A 32 -13.66 -0.06 -18.33
N MET A 33 -12.40 0.29 -18.06
CA MET A 33 -11.47 0.80 -19.07
C MET A 33 -10.89 -0.27 -20.00
N SER A 34 -10.71 -1.50 -19.51
CA SER A 34 -9.99 -2.56 -20.24
C SER A 34 -10.57 -2.91 -21.62
N PRO A 35 -11.91 -2.98 -21.82
CA PRO A 35 -12.49 -3.28 -23.12
C PRO A 35 -12.33 -2.16 -24.16
N ILE A 36 -12.14 -0.91 -23.71
CA ILE A 36 -12.14 0.28 -24.58
C ILE A 36 -10.71 0.69 -24.94
N PHE A 37 -9.81 0.75 -23.94
CA PHE A 37 -8.44 1.26 -24.09
C PHE A 37 -7.37 0.17 -24.08
N GLY A 38 -7.76 -1.08 -23.84
CA GLY A 38 -6.83 -2.20 -23.71
C GLY A 38 -6.12 -2.25 -22.36
N ILE A 39 -5.50 -3.39 -22.08
CA ILE A 39 -4.94 -3.72 -20.75
C ILE A 39 -3.75 -2.82 -20.41
N GLY A 40 -2.87 -2.52 -21.38
CA GLY A 40 -1.67 -1.71 -21.15
C GLY A 40 -1.99 -0.31 -20.65
N PHE A 41 -2.87 0.40 -21.36
CA PHE A 41 -3.33 1.73 -20.98
C PHE A 41 -4.08 1.72 -19.64
N THR A 42 -4.93 0.70 -19.44
CA THR A 42 -5.66 0.53 -18.18
C THR A 42 -4.71 0.40 -16.98
N LYS A 43 -3.62 -0.38 -17.11
CA LYS A 43 -2.62 -0.53 -16.03
C LYS A 43 -1.75 0.70 -15.83
N LEU A 44 -1.45 1.43 -16.91
CA LEU A 44 -0.72 2.70 -16.82
C LEU A 44 -1.53 3.75 -16.04
N ILE A 45 -2.81 3.90 -16.37
CA ILE A 45 -3.72 4.81 -15.67
C ILE A 45 -3.91 4.36 -14.21
N ALA A 46 -4.06 3.05 -13.97
CA ALA A 46 -4.12 2.50 -12.61
C ALA A 46 -2.90 2.94 -11.78
N GLY A 47 -1.71 2.85 -12.35
CA GLY A 47 -0.45 3.24 -11.69
C GLY A 47 -0.37 4.73 -11.36
N ILE A 48 -0.73 5.60 -12.31
CA ILE A 48 -0.74 7.06 -12.11
C ILE A 48 -1.67 7.45 -10.96
N VAL A 49 -2.88 6.89 -10.97
CA VAL A 49 -3.90 7.17 -9.96
C VAL A 49 -3.52 6.59 -8.60
N PHE A 50 -2.89 5.40 -8.58
CA PHE A 50 -2.41 4.77 -7.35
C PHE A 50 -1.34 5.61 -6.63
N SER A 51 -0.51 6.35 -7.37
CA SER A 51 0.52 7.24 -6.81
C SER A 51 -0.03 8.27 -5.81
N ILE A 52 -1.31 8.65 -5.92
CA ILE A 52 -1.97 9.54 -4.95
C ILE A 52 -1.96 8.90 -3.55
N GLY A 53 -2.15 7.58 -3.45
CA GLY A 53 -2.08 6.87 -2.17
C GLY A 53 -0.71 6.96 -1.52
N LEU A 54 0.37 6.84 -2.31
CA LEU A 54 1.74 7.02 -1.82
C LEU A 54 2.03 8.47 -1.43
N MET A 55 1.52 9.44 -2.20
CA MET A 55 1.64 10.86 -1.86
C MET A 55 0.96 11.19 -0.53
N LEU A 56 -0.21 10.62 -0.24
CA LEU A 56 -0.89 10.77 1.05
C LEU A 56 -0.06 10.19 2.21
N VAL A 57 0.64 9.09 2.00
CA VAL A 57 1.56 8.52 3.01
C VAL A 57 2.71 9.48 3.31
N VAL A 58 3.36 10.01 2.27
CA VAL A 58 4.51 10.92 2.41
C VAL A 58 4.10 12.24 3.06
N LEU A 59 3.00 12.84 2.61
CA LEU A 59 2.51 14.13 3.15
C LEU A 59 1.90 13.99 4.55
N GLY A 60 1.19 12.88 4.80
CA GLY A 60 0.58 12.59 6.09
C GLY A 60 1.58 12.09 7.14
N GLY A 61 2.85 11.90 6.76
CA GLY A 61 3.88 11.35 7.66
C GLY A 61 3.53 9.95 8.17
N ALA A 62 2.71 9.19 7.44
CA ALA A 62 2.30 7.87 7.86
C ALA A 62 3.46 6.89 7.70
N GLU A 63 3.72 6.08 8.71
CA GLU A 63 4.71 5.03 8.54
C GLU A 63 4.15 3.94 7.60
N LEU A 64 5.01 3.31 6.80
CA LEU A 64 4.62 2.26 5.89
C LEU A 64 5.61 1.11 6.01
N PHE A 65 5.11 -0.12 6.09
CA PHE A 65 5.96 -1.30 6.28
C PHE A 65 7.07 -1.38 5.22
N THR A 66 6.75 -1.08 3.97
CA THR A 66 7.70 -1.09 2.85
C THR A 66 8.78 0.00 2.97
N GLY A 67 8.44 1.18 3.51
CA GLY A 67 9.43 2.25 3.77
C GLY A 67 10.34 1.89 4.94
N ASN A 68 9.78 1.29 6.00
CA ASN A 68 10.52 0.90 7.20
C ASN A 68 11.49 -0.28 6.97
N ASN A 69 11.40 -0.98 5.84
CA ASN A 69 12.41 -1.97 5.44
C ASN A 69 13.82 -1.35 5.26
N LEU A 70 13.93 -0.05 4.98
CA LEU A 70 15.21 0.67 4.89
C LEU A 70 15.95 0.74 6.25
N LEU A 71 15.27 0.48 7.36
CA LEU A 71 15.90 0.38 8.69
C LEU A 71 16.89 -0.79 8.79
N ILE A 72 16.93 -1.69 7.80
CA ILE A 72 17.96 -2.73 7.73
C ILE A 72 19.37 -2.15 7.58
N ILE A 73 19.53 -1.00 6.92
CA ILE A 73 20.83 -0.33 6.73
C ILE A 73 21.43 0.11 8.08
N PRO A 74 20.72 0.90 8.93
CA PRO A 74 21.24 1.22 10.26
C PRO A 74 21.35 0.01 11.18
N CYS A 75 20.61 -1.09 10.92
CA CYS A 75 20.81 -2.34 11.65
C CYS A 75 22.14 -3.00 11.30
N MET A 76 22.53 -2.99 10.03
CA MET A 76 23.84 -3.47 9.57
C MET A 76 24.99 -2.58 10.07
N ASP A 77 24.76 -1.27 10.17
CA ASP A 77 25.67 -0.31 10.80
C ASP A 77 25.74 -0.43 12.34
N ARG A 78 25.02 -1.39 12.95
CA ARG A 78 24.90 -1.57 14.41
C ARG A 78 24.37 -0.34 15.17
N LYS A 79 23.71 0.59 14.48
CA LYS A 79 23.05 1.75 15.09
C LYS A 79 21.72 1.36 15.75
N ILE A 80 21.09 0.29 15.27
CA ILE A 80 19.90 -0.32 15.89
C ILE A 80 20.12 -1.82 16.07
N THR A 81 19.55 -2.40 17.12
CA THR A 81 19.57 -3.86 17.30
C THR A 81 18.55 -4.52 16.37
N PRO A 82 18.81 -5.77 15.91
CA PRO A 82 17.85 -6.51 15.09
C PRO A 82 16.51 -6.73 15.80
N PHE A 83 16.50 -6.84 17.13
CA PHE A 83 15.27 -6.94 17.91
C PHE A 83 14.37 -5.70 17.78
N HIS A 84 14.95 -4.49 17.85
CA HIS A 84 14.22 -3.24 17.66
C HIS A 84 13.69 -3.10 16.23
N LEU A 85 14.45 -3.58 15.23
CA LEU A 85 14.01 -3.61 13.83
C LEU A 85 12.77 -4.50 13.67
N VAL A 86 12.82 -5.74 14.16
CA VAL A 86 11.70 -6.69 14.04
C VAL A 86 10.48 -6.16 14.79
N LYS A 87 10.65 -5.65 16.02
CA LYS A 87 9.55 -5.05 16.79
C LYS A 87 8.88 -3.91 16.03
N ASN A 88 9.66 -3.00 15.43
CA ASN A 88 9.12 -1.88 14.67
C ASN A 88 8.34 -2.35 13.44
N LEU A 89 8.93 -3.25 12.66
CA LEU A 89 8.31 -3.83 11.46
C LEU A 89 7.00 -4.54 11.81
N SER A 90 6.96 -5.29 12.92
CA SER A 90 5.73 -5.96 13.37
C SER A 90 4.63 -4.98 13.76
N VAL A 91 4.94 -3.90 14.51
CA VAL A 91 3.94 -2.90 14.90
C VAL A 91 3.35 -2.19 13.68
N VAL A 92 4.21 -1.77 12.76
CA VAL A 92 3.82 -1.05 11.53
C VAL A 92 2.99 -1.96 10.62
N TYR A 93 3.38 -3.22 10.49
CA TYR A 93 2.61 -4.22 9.72
C TYR A 93 1.19 -4.39 10.28
N ILE A 94 1.06 -4.54 11.60
CA ILE A 94 -0.25 -4.70 12.25
C ILE A 94 -1.07 -3.40 12.10
N GLY A 95 -0.46 -2.23 12.26
CA GLY A 95 -1.12 -0.93 12.04
C GLY A 95 -1.66 -0.78 10.60
N ASN A 96 -0.83 -1.11 9.60
CA ASN A 96 -1.21 -1.15 8.18
C ASN A 96 -2.40 -2.10 7.93
N PHE A 97 -2.37 -3.28 8.55
CA PHE A 97 -3.45 -4.26 8.41
C PHE A 97 -4.77 -3.75 9.03
N VAL A 98 -4.73 -3.24 10.26
CA VAL A 98 -5.91 -2.71 10.96
C VAL A 98 -6.49 -1.49 10.21
N GLY A 99 -5.64 -0.57 9.74
CA GLY A 99 -6.08 0.58 8.96
C GLY A 99 -6.73 0.19 7.63
N SER A 100 -6.21 -0.85 6.98
CA SER A 100 -6.80 -1.39 5.75
C SER A 100 -8.18 -2.01 6.00
N ILE A 101 -8.36 -2.76 7.09
CA ILE A 101 -9.68 -3.32 7.46
C ILE A 101 -10.68 -2.22 7.77
N LEU A 102 -10.28 -1.21 8.55
CA LEU A 102 -11.13 -0.07 8.89
C LEU A 102 -11.58 0.65 7.61
N LEU A 103 -10.66 0.89 6.68
CA LEU A 103 -11.00 1.50 5.40
C LEU A 103 -12.01 0.65 4.61
N VAL A 104 -11.79 -0.66 4.52
CA VAL A 104 -12.73 -1.57 3.83
C VAL A 104 -14.12 -1.49 4.46
N ALA A 105 -14.22 -1.49 5.80
CA ALA A 105 -15.51 -1.36 6.49
C ALA A 105 -16.23 -0.05 6.13
N LEU A 106 -15.50 1.08 6.12
CA LEU A 106 -16.05 2.37 5.70
C LEU A 106 -16.47 2.36 4.22
N CYS A 107 -15.62 1.85 3.31
CA CYS A 107 -15.91 1.76 1.88
C CYS A 107 -17.09 0.84 1.56
N VAL A 108 -17.32 -0.23 2.34
CA VAL A 108 -18.51 -1.07 2.19
C VAL A 108 -19.75 -0.30 2.65
N GLY A 109 -19.64 0.46 3.75
CA GLY A 109 -20.70 1.32 4.28
C GLY A 109 -21.14 2.44 3.31
N THR A 110 -20.23 2.95 2.47
CA THR A 110 -20.60 3.96 1.45
C THR A 110 -21.40 3.39 0.27
N GLY A 111 -21.38 2.08 0.06
CA GLY A 111 -22.03 1.46 -1.10
C GLY A 111 -21.33 1.71 -2.44
N LEU A 112 -20.14 2.32 -2.47
CA LEU A 112 -19.39 2.61 -3.70
C LEU A 112 -19.11 1.36 -4.55
N TRP A 113 -18.96 0.20 -3.91
CA TRP A 113 -18.78 -1.09 -4.58
C TRP A 113 -19.97 -1.53 -5.45
N LYS A 114 -21.15 -0.92 -5.25
CA LYS A 114 -22.36 -1.18 -6.06
C LYS A 114 -22.41 -0.38 -7.37
N THR A 115 -21.47 0.55 -7.55
CA THR A 115 -21.42 1.44 -8.73
C THR A 115 -21.30 0.62 -10.01
N ASN A 116 -21.93 1.13 -11.08
CA ASN A 116 -21.97 0.53 -12.40
C ASN A 116 -22.46 -0.93 -12.35
N ASN A 117 -23.66 -1.15 -11.79
CA ASN A 117 -24.26 -2.49 -11.63
C ASN A 117 -23.32 -3.48 -10.92
N TYR A 118 -22.70 -3.07 -9.82
CA TYR A 118 -21.75 -3.88 -9.03
C TYR A 118 -20.43 -4.22 -9.74
N LEU A 119 -20.15 -3.65 -10.92
CA LEU A 119 -18.91 -3.93 -11.65
C LEU A 119 -17.67 -3.48 -10.88
N VAL A 120 -17.73 -2.39 -10.11
CA VAL A 120 -16.62 -1.96 -9.24
C VAL A 120 -16.29 -3.03 -8.19
N GLY A 121 -17.31 -3.61 -7.56
CA GLY A 121 -17.15 -4.72 -6.63
C GLY A 121 -16.65 -6.00 -7.32
N ALA A 122 -17.13 -6.30 -8.53
CA ALA A 122 -16.64 -7.43 -9.30
C ALA A 122 -15.14 -7.29 -9.65
N SER A 123 -14.70 -6.09 -10.08
CA SER A 123 -13.30 -5.81 -10.41
C SER A 123 -12.38 -5.94 -9.19
N SER A 124 -12.84 -5.55 -7.99
CA SER A 124 -12.06 -5.74 -6.77
C SER A 124 -11.91 -7.21 -6.39
N ILE A 125 -12.98 -8.01 -6.51
CA ILE A 125 -12.95 -9.46 -6.27
C ILE A 125 -12.05 -10.17 -7.28
N ILE A 126 -12.17 -9.86 -8.58
CA ILE A 126 -11.32 -10.44 -9.63
C ILE A 126 -9.85 -10.11 -9.35
N THR A 127 -9.55 -8.87 -8.97
CA THR A 127 -8.18 -8.46 -8.62
C THR A 127 -7.66 -9.21 -7.41
N ALA A 128 -8.48 -9.41 -6.37
CA ALA A 128 -8.11 -10.20 -5.20
C ALA A 128 -7.87 -11.67 -5.57
N ASN A 129 -8.76 -12.26 -6.36
CA ASN A 129 -8.63 -13.64 -6.83
C ASN A 129 -7.33 -13.86 -7.63
N ASN A 130 -6.97 -12.91 -8.49
CA ASN A 130 -5.72 -12.98 -9.25
C ASN A 130 -4.47 -12.87 -8.37
N LYS A 131 -4.55 -12.21 -7.21
CA LYS A 131 -3.42 -12.09 -6.26
C LYS A 131 -3.23 -13.34 -5.41
N VAL A 132 -4.31 -14.01 -5.01
CA VAL A 132 -4.23 -15.21 -4.16
C VAL A 132 -3.88 -16.48 -4.93
N ASN A 133 -4.09 -16.50 -6.25
CA ASN A 133 -3.79 -17.66 -7.11
C ASN A 133 -2.41 -17.59 -7.78
N GLN A 134 -1.53 -16.67 -7.38
CA GLN A 134 -0.18 -16.59 -7.94
C GLN A 134 0.72 -17.70 -7.40
N THR A 135 1.65 -18.18 -8.22
CA THR A 135 2.70 -19.07 -7.72
C THR A 135 3.60 -18.33 -6.74
N PHE A 136 4.19 -19.05 -5.79
CA PHE A 136 5.05 -18.45 -4.77
C PHE A 136 6.21 -17.64 -5.39
N LEU A 137 6.85 -18.19 -6.41
CA LEU A 137 7.98 -17.53 -7.08
C LEU A 137 7.55 -16.23 -7.77
N GLU A 138 6.40 -16.22 -8.44
CA GLU A 138 5.86 -15.00 -9.06
C GLU A 138 5.53 -13.94 -8.02
N ALA A 139 4.89 -14.32 -6.92
CA ALA A 139 4.53 -13.41 -5.84
C ALA A 139 5.79 -12.81 -5.19
N PHE A 140 6.82 -13.64 -4.94
CA PHE A 140 8.09 -13.21 -4.37
C PHE A 140 8.83 -12.20 -5.27
N CYS A 141 9.00 -12.52 -6.56
CA CYS A 141 9.66 -11.63 -7.51
C CYS A 141 8.91 -10.29 -7.69
N ARG A 142 7.58 -10.32 -7.75
CA ARG A 142 6.75 -9.10 -7.80
C ARG A 142 6.89 -8.28 -6.52
N GLY A 143 7.02 -8.93 -5.36
CA GLY A 143 7.26 -8.28 -4.08
C GLY A 143 8.58 -7.51 -4.04
N ILE A 144 9.67 -8.11 -4.53
CA ILE A 144 10.98 -7.45 -4.63
C ILE A 144 10.87 -6.20 -5.52
N LEU A 145 10.34 -6.36 -6.73
CA LEU A 145 10.22 -5.25 -7.69
C LEU A 145 9.34 -4.11 -7.15
N CYS A 146 8.24 -4.47 -6.47
CA CYS A 146 7.35 -3.49 -5.86
C CYS A 146 8.06 -2.69 -4.76
N ASN A 147 8.73 -3.37 -3.82
CA ASN A 147 9.42 -2.68 -2.74
C ASN A 147 10.60 -1.84 -3.26
N TRP A 148 11.30 -2.30 -4.30
CA TRP A 148 12.36 -1.51 -4.93
C TRP A 148 11.84 -0.16 -5.44
N LEU A 149 10.75 -0.17 -6.20
CA LEU A 149 10.16 1.06 -6.72
C LEU A 149 9.66 1.99 -5.60
N ILE A 150 9.07 1.45 -4.55
CA ILE A 150 8.59 2.24 -3.41
C ILE A 150 9.76 2.88 -2.65
N CYS A 151 10.83 2.12 -2.37
CA CYS A 151 12.00 2.65 -1.68
C CYS A 151 12.80 3.68 -2.50
N LEU A 152 12.66 3.69 -3.83
CA LEU A 152 13.24 4.75 -4.69
C LEU A 152 12.37 6.01 -4.74
N ALA A 153 11.08 5.88 -4.49
CA ALA A 153 10.14 7.00 -4.53
C ALA A 153 10.09 7.80 -3.22
N ILE A 154 10.53 7.20 -2.11
CA ILE A 154 10.60 7.77 -0.76
C ILE A 154 12.03 8.23 -0.48
#